data_AF-A0AAE2Y1H6-F1
#
_entry.id   AF-A0AAE2Y1H6-F1
#
_cell.length_a   1.000
_cell.length_b   1.000
_cell.length_c   1.000
_cell.angle_alpha   90.00
_cell.angle_beta   90.00
_cell.angle_gamma   90.00
#
_symmetry.space_group_name_H-M   'P 1'
#
loop_
_entity.id
_entity.type
_entity.pdbx_description
1 polymer ?
#
loop_
_entity_poly.entity_id
_entity_poly.type
_entity_poly.pdbx_seq_one_letter_code
_entity_poly.pdbx_strand_id
1 'polypeptide(L)'
;NIILSNPYGLHLYLPWHTKWERFYSNLAFIVLDEVHTYRGVFGSNMAMLMRRLLRICEHYGSNPQIILSSATIANPDELSSKLTGRRFEVVSDDGSARGRRYFVFWNPPPLGKGVRGSPHQETKNLLAKHVANNIQTLCFTVSRKMAELVARWAREEIPELKDRITSYRAGYLPSERRNIEKMLREKKLLGVVSTNALELGIDIGSLDAVIISGYPGTIISTWQQAGRAGRGTDDALITLVAFVNPLDQYFMKHPEKFFGKPHEHAIIDLENPYITMGHLICAAAELPLRDSDSKYFLPTNAGKEDTESSEMFLSALKVLEYQKVIGETPRGFVYTGAGRAVETVSLDSISSDQVKVICEGKILEVIDRNRAYSEAHRGAIFLHQGETYFVENLDLNNGIAYVRKEDVDYYTEAAETSDIKINREFKEKICNDFTVKLGEVTVTKIYSKYFLKKYDEVLDVEPLELPPIVFDTTALWFIIPDRVVEKVKEKSLDFEGGIHAVEHAMIAMTPYFALCDRRDIGGVSTNKHPNTGKPTIFIYDGYQGGIGISEKNYQLFQELAINTLELIEDCECEDGCPSCIYSPKCGNNNEPLDKKAAITILRALKAHPKRTAKAVQQDGKT
;
A
#
# COMPACT_ATOMS: atom_id res chain seq x y z
N ASN A 1 -10.76 32.10 -14.00
CA ASN A 1 -9.40 31.55 -14.08
C ASN A 1 -9.36 30.21 -13.39
N ILE A 2 -8.72 29.21 -13.99
CA ILE A 2 -8.51 27.88 -13.43
C ILE A 2 -7.01 27.64 -13.38
N ILE A 3 -6.49 27.16 -12.25
CA ILE A 3 -5.10 26.73 -12.11
C ILE A 3 -5.12 25.22 -11.95
N LEU A 4 -4.44 24.52 -12.86
CA LEU A 4 -4.20 23.09 -12.74
C LEU A 4 -2.81 22.90 -12.15
N SER A 5 -2.73 22.13 -11.07
CA SER A 5 -1.48 21.86 -10.36
C SER A 5 -1.48 20.45 -9.76
N ASN A 6 -0.40 20.09 -9.09
CA ASN A 6 -0.27 18.84 -8.35
C ASN A 6 0.20 19.14 -6.92
N PRO A 7 0.08 18.18 -5.98
CA PRO A 7 0.46 18.38 -4.58
C PRO A 7 1.91 18.85 -4.39
N TYR A 8 2.86 18.33 -5.16
CA TYR A 8 4.27 18.72 -5.09
C TYR A 8 4.48 20.20 -5.45
N GLY A 9 3.87 20.64 -6.54
CA GLY A 9 3.86 22.04 -6.95
C GLY A 9 3.28 22.91 -5.84
N LEU A 10 2.07 22.54 -5.37
CA LEU A 10 1.39 23.24 -4.28
C LEU A 10 2.28 23.39 -3.05
N HIS A 11 2.88 22.30 -2.59
CA HIS A 11 3.82 22.30 -1.47
C HIS A 11 4.96 23.30 -1.67
N LEU A 12 5.54 23.39 -2.87
CA LEU A 12 6.67 24.25 -3.17
C LEU A 12 6.35 25.75 -3.28
N TYR A 13 5.19 26.10 -3.86
CA TYR A 13 4.82 27.51 -4.09
C TYR A 13 3.92 28.11 -2.99
N LEU A 14 3.39 27.29 -2.08
CA LEU A 14 2.58 27.77 -0.96
C LEU A 14 3.28 28.84 -0.10
N PRO A 15 4.61 28.75 0.19
CA PRO A 15 5.34 29.82 0.88
C PRO A 15 5.39 31.15 0.13
N TRP A 16 5.06 31.18 -1.15
CA TRP A 16 5.00 32.40 -1.96
C TRP A 16 3.58 32.99 -2.03
N HIS A 17 2.71 32.64 -1.08
CA HIS A 17 1.31 33.05 -1.09
C HIS A 17 1.09 34.57 -1.21
N THR A 18 2.02 35.39 -0.73
CA THR A 18 1.99 36.86 -0.91
C THR A 18 2.01 37.29 -2.38
N LYS A 19 2.68 36.55 -3.26
CA LYS A 19 2.66 36.80 -4.72
C LYS A 19 1.33 36.38 -5.38
N TRP A 20 0.53 35.60 -4.66
CA TRP A 20 -0.73 35.02 -5.12
C TRP A 20 -1.92 35.55 -4.33
N GLU A 21 -1.78 36.65 -3.58
CA GLU A 21 -2.82 37.25 -2.74
C GLU A 21 -4.14 37.41 -3.48
N ARG A 22 -4.11 37.97 -4.71
CA ARG A 22 -5.32 38.16 -5.53
C ARG A 22 -6.02 36.84 -5.83
N PHE A 23 -5.27 35.75 -6.05
CA PHE A 23 -5.85 34.44 -6.30
C PHE A 23 -6.47 33.87 -5.02
N TYR A 24 -5.72 33.83 -3.91
CA TYR A 24 -6.21 33.26 -2.67
C TYR A 24 -7.39 34.04 -2.07
N SER A 25 -7.41 35.36 -2.20
CA SER A 25 -8.54 36.21 -1.73
C SER A 25 -9.84 35.95 -2.51
N ASN A 26 -9.76 35.40 -3.72
CA ASN A 26 -10.91 35.14 -4.59
C ASN A 26 -11.13 33.64 -4.87
N LEU A 27 -10.45 32.76 -4.12
CA LEU A 27 -10.54 31.32 -4.35
C LEU A 27 -11.91 30.80 -3.90
N ALA A 28 -12.73 30.42 -4.87
CA ALA A 28 -14.09 29.93 -4.62
C ALA A 28 -14.19 28.41 -4.54
N PHE A 29 -13.32 27.69 -5.28
CA PHE A 29 -13.38 26.24 -5.39
C PHE A 29 -11.98 25.62 -5.29
N ILE A 30 -11.89 24.50 -4.57
CA ILE A 30 -10.76 23.58 -4.60
C ILE A 30 -11.28 22.24 -5.10
N VAL A 31 -10.72 21.73 -6.19
CA VAL A 31 -11.09 20.43 -6.76
C VAL A 31 -9.92 19.47 -6.53
N LEU A 32 -10.17 18.36 -5.85
CA LEU A 32 -9.23 17.26 -5.71
C LEU A 32 -9.79 16.07 -6.49
N ASP A 33 -9.05 15.64 -7.50
CA ASP A 33 -9.40 14.48 -8.31
C ASP A 33 -8.74 13.22 -7.76
N GLU A 34 -9.40 12.08 -7.94
CA GLU A 34 -8.93 10.75 -7.53
C GLU A 34 -8.41 10.67 -6.08
N VAL A 35 -9.18 11.17 -5.11
CA VAL A 35 -8.72 11.31 -3.71
C VAL A 35 -8.35 9.99 -3.03
N HIS A 36 -8.85 8.84 -3.51
CA HIS A 36 -8.45 7.51 -3.05
C HIS A 36 -6.95 7.21 -3.28
N THR A 37 -6.27 7.99 -4.14
CA THR A 37 -4.81 7.93 -4.32
C THR A 37 -4.06 8.61 -3.19
N TYR A 38 -4.68 9.54 -2.47
CA TYR A 38 -4.11 10.23 -1.30
C TYR A 38 -4.27 9.36 -0.05
N ARG A 39 -3.41 8.36 0.08
CA ARG A 39 -3.41 7.40 1.20
C ARG A 39 -2.00 7.11 1.73
N GLY A 40 -1.91 6.46 2.88
CA GLY A 40 -0.66 6.18 3.57
C GLY A 40 0.12 7.46 3.84
N VAL A 41 1.44 7.40 3.71
CA VAL A 41 2.36 8.55 3.88
C VAL A 41 1.95 9.74 3.00
N PHE A 42 1.67 9.50 1.72
CA PHE A 42 1.30 10.56 0.79
C PHE A 42 -0.03 11.21 1.14
N GLY A 43 -1.02 10.41 1.52
CA GLY A 43 -2.31 10.88 2.00
C GLY A 43 -2.21 11.73 3.26
N SER A 44 -1.42 11.29 4.24
CA SER A 44 -1.12 12.04 5.47
C SER A 44 -0.45 13.38 5.20
N ASN A 45 0.57 13.41 4.34
CA ASN A 45 1.21 14.65 3.90
C ASN A 45 0.24 15.55 3.12
N MET A 46 -0.58 15.00 2.23
CA MET A 46 -1.59 15.76 1.48
C MET A 46 -2.63 16.36 2.42
N ALA A 47 -3.03 15.64 3.47
CA ALA A 47 -3.96 16.13 4.47
C ALA A 47 -3.40 17.33 5.25
N MET A 48 -2.10 17.31 5.57
CA MET A 48 -1.42 18.44 6.21
C MET A 48 -1.17 19.61 5.24
N LEU A 49 -0.89 19.31 3.97
CA LEU A 49 -0.79 20.33 2.92
C LEU A 49 -2.13 21.06 2.72
N MET A 50 -3.24 20.33 2.73
CA MET A 50 -4.59 20.92 2.66
C MET A 50 -4.87 21.84 3.84
N ARG A 51 -4.46 21.47 5.06
CA ARG A 51 -4.61 22.32 6.25
C ARG A 51 -3.83 23.64 6.13
N ARG A 52 -2.60 23.58 5.65
CA ARG A 52 -1.78 24.78 5.34
C ARG A 52 -2.45 25.67 4.30
N LEU A 53 -2.97 25.08 3.21
CA LEU A 53 -3.68 25.80 2.17
C LEU A 53 -4.94 26.50 2.73
N LEU A 54 -5.74 25.79 3.52
CA LEU A 54 -6.96 26.35 4.11
C LEU A 54 -6.65 27.47 5.11
N ARG A 55 -5.59 27.34 5.90
CA ARG A 55 -5.09 28.41 6.78
C ARG A 55 -4.70 29.67 5.99
N ILE A 56 -4.06 29.52 4.83
CA ILE A 56 -3.73 30.64 3.95
C ILE A 56 -4.99 31.25 3.31
N CYS A 57 -5.95 30.44 2.89
CA CYS A 57 -7.23 30.94 2.37
C CYS A 57 -7.94 31.80 3.43
N GLU A 58 -8.02 31.31 4.68
CA GLU A 58 -8.63 32.04 5.79
C GLU A 58 -7.88 33.35 6.09
N HIS A 59 -6.54 33.34 6.03
CA HIS A 59 -5.73 34.56 6.17
C HIS A 59 -6.08 35.64 5.15
N TYR A 60 -6.37 35.25 3.91
CA TYR A 60 -6.80 36.16 2.84
C TYR A 60 -8.33 36.37 2.80
N GLY A 61 -9.09 35.84 3.76
CA GLY A 61 -10.53 36.03 3.88
C GLY A 61 -11.39 35.18 2.95
N SER A 62 -10.83 34.12 2.33
CA SER A 62 -11.58 33.20 1.48
C SER A 62 -11.88 31.89 2.20
N ASN A 63 -13.03 31.31 1.87
CA ASN A 63 -13.47 30.01 2.38
C ASN A 63 -13.99 29.16 1.21
N PRO A 64 -13.10 28.56 0.40
CA PRO A 64 -13.50 27.88 -0.83
C PRO A 64 -14.35 26.64 -0.55
N GLN A 65 -15.30 26.34 -1.44
CA GLN A 65 -15.97 25.04 -1.48
C GLN A 65 -15.00 23.98 -1.99
N ILE A 66 -14.99 22.80 -1.35
CA ILE A 66 -14.13 21.69 -1.75
C ILE A 66 -14.96 20.65 -2.48
N ILE A 67 -14.50 20.23 -3.64
CA ILE A 67 -15.12 19.19 -4.47
C ILE A 67 -14.11 18.07 -4.64
N LEU A 68 -14.52 16.84 -4.32
CA LEU A 68 -13.68 15.66 -4.38
C LEU A 68 -14.25 14.67 -5.38
N SER A 69 -13.38 14.02 -6.14
CA SER A 69 -13.70 12.87 -6.99
C SER A 69 -12.92 11.66 -6.47
N SER A 70 -13.55 10.49 -6.43
CA SER A 70 -12.95 9.25 -5.94
C SER A 70 -13.52 8.05 -6.67
N ALA A 71 -12.70 7.02 -6.85
CA ALA A 71 -13.19 5.67 -7.07
C ALA A 71 -13.97 5.15 -5.83
N THR A 72 -14.71 4.06 -6.02
CA THR A 72 -15.51 3.42 -4.98
C THR A 72 -14.59 2.84 -3.88
N ILE A 73 -14.67 3.40 -2.67
CA ILE A 73 -13.94 2.96 -1.47
C ILE A 73 -14.88 2.66 -0.31
N ALA A 74 -14.41 1.94 0.70
CA ALA A 74 -15.23 1.57 1.86
C ALA A 74 -15.55 2.76 2.79
N ASN A 75 -14.70 3.79 2.80
CA ASN A 75 -14.79 4.93 3.73
C ASN A 75 -14.62 6.31 3.08
N PRO A 76 -15.44 6.67 2.06
CA PRO A 76 -15.30 7.95 1.35
C PRO A 76 -15.51 9.16 2.26
N ASP A 77 -16.48 9.10 3.19
CA ASP A 77 -16.74 10.16 4.16
C ASP A 77 -15.56 10.38 5.11
N GLU A 78 -15.00 9.29 5.64
CA GLU A 78 -13.87 9.33 6.57
C GLU A 78 -12.63 9.90 5.89
N LEU A 79 -12.29 9.40 4.70
CA LEU A 79 -11.14 9.87 3.91
C LEU A 79 -11.26 11.36 3.62
N SER A 80 -12.41 11.79 3.08
CA SER A 80 -12.68 13.18 2.70
C SER A 80 -12.57 14.11 3.89
N SER A 81 -13.10 13.68 5.04
CA SER A 81 -13.06 14.43 6.28
C SER A 81 -11.65 14.54 6.84
N LYS A 82 -10.89 13.43 6.89
CA LYS A 82 -9.50 13.44 7.36
C LYS A 82 -8.59 14.28 6.45
N LEU A 83 -8.75 14.15 5.13
CA LEU A 83 -7.93 14.83 4.13
C LEU A 83 -8.08 16.35 4.19
N THR A 84 -9.29 16.86 4.47
CA THR A 84 -9.58 18.30 4.34
C THR A 84 -9.96 18.99 5.65
N GLY A 85 -10.29 18.23 6.70
CA GLY A 85 -10.83 18.76 7.95
C GLY A 85 -12.29 19.24 7.87
N ARG A 86 -13.04 18.88 6.81
CA ARG A 86 -14.42 19.33 6.58
C ARG A 86 -15.38 18.15 6.41
N ARG A 87 -16.67 18.37 6.65
CA ARG A 87 -17.72 17.38 6.37
C ARG A 87 -18.11 17.41 4.89
N PHE A 88 -18.47 16.25 4.34
CA PHE A 88 -18.87 16.08 2.94
C PHE A 88 -20.24 15.40 2.85
N GLU A 89 -20.91 15.63 1.74
CA GLU A 89 -22.05 14.86 1.27
C GLU A 89 -21.57 13.96 0.13
N VAL A 90 -21.74 12.65 0.28
CA VAL A 90 -21.33 11.67 -0.74
C VAL A 90 -22.43 11.53 -1.78
N VAL A 91 -22.06 11.76 -3.05
CA VAL A 91 -22.91 11.52 -4.21
C VAL A 91 -22.46 10.21 -4.86
N SER A 92 -23.21 9.13 -4.62
CA SER A 92 -22.86 7.77 -5.06
C SER A 92 -23.73 7.20 -6.18
N ASP A 93 -24.85 7.84 -6.51
CA ASP A 93 -25.78 7.32 -7.52
C ASP A 93 -25.23 7.54 -8.94
N ASP A 94 -24.96 6.44 -9.64
CA ASP A 94 -24.49 6.45 -11.01
C ASP A 94 -25.64 6.31 -12.01
N GLY A 95 -25.97 7.42 -12.69
CA GLY A 95 -26.98 7.46 -13.75
C GLY A 95 -26.44 7.27 -15.17
N SER A 96 -25.17 6.88 -15.35
CA SER A 96 -24.55 6.77 -16.67
C SER A 96 -25.05 5.54 -17.45
N ALA A 97 -25.30 5.71 -18.75
CA ALA A 97 -25.66 4.60 -19.64
C ALA A 97 -24.46 3.66 -19.85
N ARG A 98 -24.68 2.34 -19.72
CA ARG A 98 -23.66 1.31 -19.90
C ARG A 98 -24.19 0.11 -20.69
N GLY A 99 -23.41 -0.35 -21.67
CA GLY A 99 -23.59 -1.65 -22.34
C GLY A 99 -23.31 -2.82 -21.40
N ARG A 100 -23.58 -4.06 -21.84
CA ARG A 100 -23.35 -5.24 -20.98
C ARG A 100 -21.86 -5.49 -20.82
N ARG A 101 -21.44 -5.83 -19.59
CA ARG A 101 -20.05 -6.17 -19.28
C ARG A 101 -19.97 -7.64 -18.87
N TYR A 102 -19.15 -8.41 -19.58
CA TYR A 102 -18.81 -9.77 -19.23
C TYR A 102 -17.50 -9.74 -18.44
N PHE A 103 -17.56 -9.97 -17.13
CA PHE A 103 -16.36 -10.04 -16.29
C PHE A 103 -16.04 -11.50 -16.00
N VAL A 104 -14.89 -11.97 -16.48
CA VAL A 104 -14.44 -13.37 -16.39
C VAL A 104 -13.26 -13.47 -15.45
N PHE A 105 -13.36 -14.36 -14.46
CA PHE A 105 -12.24 -14.78 -13.62
C PHE A 105 -11.59 -16.00 -14.26
N TRP A 106 -10.34 -15.86 -14.70
CA TRP A 106 -9.58 -16.89 -15.39
C TRP A 106 -8.47 -17.40 -14.48
N ASN A 107 -8.68 -18.57 -13.86
CA ASN A 107 -7.66 -19.22 -13.05
C ASN A 107 -6.90 -20.23 -13.93
N PRO A 108 -5.57 -20.07 -14.14
CA PRO A 108 -4.79 -21.00 -14.94
C PRO A 108 -4.98 -22.46 -14.49
N PRO A 109 -5.00 -23.42 -15.43
CA PRO A 109 -5.30 -24.81 -15.13
C PRO A 109 -4.28 -25.41 -14.14
N PRO A 110 -4.71 -26.32 -13.25
CA PRO A 110 -3.79 -27.00 -12.35
C PRO A 110 -2.89 -27.95 -13.13
N LEU A 111 -1.58 -27.94 -12.81
CA LEU A 111 -0.57 -28.87 -13.35
C LEU A 111 -0.15 -29.92 -12.31
N GLY A 112 -0.64 -29.81 -11.08
CA GLY A 112 -0.33 -30.68 -9.95
C GLY A 112 -0.79 -30.07 -8.62
N LYS A 113 -0.45 -30.69 -7.49
CA LYS A 113 -0.77 -30.17 -6.15
C LYS A 113 -0.09 -28.80 -5.95
N GLY A 114 -0.87 -27.73 -5.84
CA GLY A 114 -0.35 -26.38 -5.57
C GLY A 114 0.41 -25.70 -6.71
N VAL A 115 0.48 -26.32 -7.89
CA VAL A 115 1.16 -25.77 -9.07
C VAL A 115 0.14 -25.56 -10.19
N ARG A 116 0.12 -24.35 -10.76
CA ARG A 116 -0.77 -23.96 -11.86
C ARG A 116 0.02 -23.61 -13.11
N GLY A 117 -0.65 -23.63 -14.25
CA GLY A 117 -0.12 -23.14 -15.53
C GLY A 117 0.33 -21.69 -15.45
N SER A 118 1.26 -21.30 -16.34
CA SER A 118 1.81 -19.95 -16.36
C SER A 118 0.71 -18.92 -16.67
N PRO A 119 0.41 -17.98 -15.76
CA PRO A 119 -0.59 -16.94 -16.04
C PRO A 119 -0.16 -16.05 -17.20
N HIS A 120 1.15 -15.85 -17.40
CA HIS A 120 1.67 -15.05 -18.50
C HIS A 120 1.42 -15.72 -19.87
N GLN A 121 1.51 -17.05 -19.93
CA GLN A 121 1.21 -17.80 -21.13
C GLN A 121 -0.30 -17.75 -21.43
N GLU A 122 -1.15 -17.90 -20.41
CA GLU A 122 -2.60 -17.75 -20.54
C GLU A 122 -2.99 -16.35 -21.04
N THR A 123 -2.43 -15.31 -20.42
CA THR A 123 -2.59 -13.90 -20.84
C THR A 123 -2.21 -13.71 -22.32
N LYS A 124 -1.06 -14.26 -22.73
CA LYS A 124 -0.60 -14.21 -24.11
C LYS A 124 -1.58 -14.89 -25.06
N ASN A 125 -2.01 -16.12 -24.73
CA ASN A 125 -2.95 -16.90 -25.56
C ASN A 125 -4.28 -16.15 -25.74
N LEU A 126 -4.81 -15.56 -24.67
CA LEU A 126 -6.03 -14.75 -24.69
C LEU A 126 -5.86 -13.52 -25.60
N LEU A 127 -4.76 -12.77 -25.45
CA LEU A 127 -4.48 -11.60 -26.29
C LEU A 127 -4.38 -11.97 -27.77
N ALA A 128 -3.61 -13.01 -28.10
CA ALA A 128 -3.46 -13.48 -29.47
C ALA A 128 -4.83 -13.90 -30.06
N LYS A 129 -5.65 -14.61 -29.27
CA LYS A 129 -7.00 -15.02 -29.69
C LYS A 129 -7.92 -13.83 -29.92
N HIS A 130 -7.91 -12.83 -29.04
CA HIS A 130 -8.70 -11.61 -29.21
C HIS A 130 -8.31 -10.88 -30.50
N VAL A 131 -7.02 -10.64 -30.70
CA VAL A 131 -6.49 -9.93 -31.88
C VAL A 131 -6.81 -10.68 -33.17
N ALA A 132 -6.66 -12.01 -33.19
CA ALA A 132 -7.02 -12.85 -34.33
C ALA A 132 -8.53 -12.79 -34.69
N ASN A 133 -9.39 -12.46 -33.73
CA ASN A 133 -10.83 -12.28 -33.94
C ASN A 133 -11.24 -10.79 -34.07
N ASN A 134 -10.28 -9.90 -34.31
CA ASN A 134 -10.50 -8.46 -34.47
C ASN A 134 -11.17 -7.80 -33.25
N ILE A 135 -10.90 -8.30 -32.05
CA ILE A 135 -11.32 -7.72 -30.77
C ILE A 135 -10.19 -6.82 -30.27
N GLN A 136 -10.41 -5.51 -30.27
CA GLN A 136 -9.42 -4.54 -29.82
C GLN A 136 -9.24 -4.64 -28.30
N THR A 137 -8.05 -5.06 -27.88
CA THR A 137 -7.76 -5.48 -26.51
C THR A 137 -6.59 -4.72 -25.89
N LEU A 138 -6.80 -4.25 -24.66
CA LEU A 138 -5.72 -3.77 -23.79
C LEU A 138 -5.42 -4.80 -22.71
N CYS A 139 -4.16 -5.19 -22.60
CA CYS A 139 -3.68 -6.13 -21.60
C CYS A 139 -2.84 -5.40 -20.55
N PHE A 140 -3.28 -5.38 -19.30
CA PHE A 140 -2.52 -4.91 -18.16
C PHE A 140 -1.64 -6.03 -17.61
N THR A 141 -0.38 -5.72 -17.29
CA THR A 141 0.56 -6.64 -16.65
C THR A 141 1.27 -5.95 -15.48
N VAL A 142 1.76 -6.74 -14.52
CA VAL A 142 2.40 -6.22 -13.30
C VAL A 142 3.75 -5.55 -13.50
N SER A 143 4.45 -5.81 -14.62
CA SER A 143 5.80 -5.29 -14.83
C SER A 143 6.08 -4.91 -16.28
N ARG A 144 6.98 -3.94 -16.47
CA ARG A 144 7.40 -3.48 -17.80
C ARG A 144 8.02 -4.61 -18.63
N LYS A 145 8.83 -5.44 -17.99
CA LYS A 145 9.44 -6.63 -18.62
C LYS A 145 8.35 -7.58 -19.11
N MET A 146 7.33 -7.84 -18.29
CA MET A 146 6.24 -8.72 -18.69
C MET A 146 5.39 -8.13 -19.82
N ALA A 147 5.17 -6.82 -19.83
CA ALA A 147 4.47 -6.16 -20.93
C ALA A 147 5.17 -6.38 -22.27
N GLU A 148 6.50 -6.23 -22.31
CA GLU A 148 7.31 -6.47 -23.51
C GLU A 148 7.31 -7.94 -23.93
N LEU A 149 7.45 -8.87 -22.96
CA LEU A 149 7.48 -10.31 -23.24
C LEU A 149 6.13 -10.81 -23.78
N VAL A 150 5.01 -10.48 -23.12
CA VAL A 150 3.67 -10.88 -23.56
C VAL A 150 3.36 -10.32 -24.95
N ALA A 151 3.70 -9.05 -25.22
CA ALA A 151 3.52 -8.46 -26.55
C ALA A 151 4.39 -9.17 -27.61
N ARG A 152 5.64 -9.50 -27.29
CA ARG A 152 6.54 -10.23 -28.18
C ARG A 152 6.00 -11.63 -28.50
N TRP A 153 5.68 -12.41 -27.47
CA TRP A 153 5.16 -13.77 -27.63
C TRP A 153 3.84 -13.80 -28.40
N ALA A 154 2.94 -12.82 -28.19
CA ALA A 154 1.72 -12.71 -28.98
C ALA A 154 2.01 -12.42 -30.46
N ARG A 155 2.99 -11.57 -30.78
CA ARG A 155 3.41 -11.31 -32.16
C ARG A 155 4.02 -12.53 -32.86
N GLU A 156 4.72 -13.37 -32.10
CA GLU A 156 5.30 -14.61 -32.60
C GLU A 156 4.21 -15.66 -32.92
N GLU A 157 3.13 -15.69 -32.15
CA GLU A 157 2.00 -16.61 -32.35
C GLU A 157 1.09 -16.25 -33.53
N ILE A 158 0.92 -14.94 -33.81
CA ILE A 158 0.11 -14.43 -34.94
C ILE A 158 0.94 -13.49 -35.83
N PRO A 159 1.92 -14.04 -36.59
CA PRO A 159 2.90 -13.25 -37.35
C PRO A 159 2.27 -12.34 -38.41
N GLU A 160 1.09 -12.69 -38.93
CA GLU A 160 0.34 -11.92 -39.92
C GLU A 160 -0.28 -10.63 -39.35
N LEU A 161 -0.48 -10.55 -38.03
CA LEU A 161 -1.00 -9.37 -37.32
C LEU A 161 0.05 -8.72 -36.41
N LYS A 162 1.33 -9.10 -36.52
CA LYS A 162 2.40 -8.66 -35.62
C LYS A 162 2.50 -7.13 -35.48
N ASP A 163 2.26 -6.39 -36.55
CA ASP A 163 2.37 -4.92 -36.58
C ASP A 163 1.15 -4.22 -35.96
N ARG A 164 0.11 -4.99 -35.59
CA ARG A 164 -1.08 -4.51 -34.87
C ARG A 164 -1.01 -4.75 -33.36
N ILE A 165 0.12 -5.27 -32.87
CA ILE A 165 0.36 -5.54 -31.44
C ILE A 165 1.60 -4.80 -30.98
N THR A 166 1.51 -4.09 -29.87
CA THR A 166 2.65 -3.40 -29.27
C THR A 166 2.58 -3.41 -27.74
N SER A 167 3.70 -3.10 -27.11
CA SER A 167 3.77 -2.75 -25.70
C SER A 167 3.60 -1.24 -25.50
N TYR A 168 3.20 -0.81 -24.31
CA TYR A 168 3.14 0.58 -23.87
C TYR A 168 3.67 0.69 -22.44
N ARG A 169 4.63 1.59 -22.21
CA ARG A 169 5.18 1.86 -20.88
C ARG A 169 5.44 3.35 -20.67
N ALA A 170 5.35 3.79 -19.41
CA ALA A 170 5.57 5.18 -19.03
C ALA A 170 6.96 5.72 -19.42
N GLY A 171 7.97 4.84 -19.51
CA GLY A 171 9.34 5.18 -19.90
C GLY A 171 9.57 5.45 -21.39
N TYR A 172 8.55 5.27 -22.25
CA TYR A 172 8.64 5.68 -23.65
C TYR A 172 8.65 7.20 -23.82
N LEU A 173 9.26 7.67 -24.91
CA LEU A 173 9.27 9.08 -25.25
C LEU A 173 7.83 9.59 -25.38
N PRO A 174 7.53 10.84 -24.99
CA PRO A 174 6.20 11.41 -25.12
C PRO A 174 5.62 11.32 -26.54
N SER A 175 6.47 11.43 -27.57
CA SER A 175 6.08 11.27 -28.98
C SER A 175 5.64 9.84 -29.32
N GLU A 176 6.37 8.83 -28.83
CA GLU A 176 6.05 7.41 -29.02
C GLU A 176 4.72 7.06 -28.36
N ARG A 177 4.52 7.50 -27.11
CA ARG A 177 3.27 7.29 -26.37
C ARG A 177 2.07 7.87 -27.12
N ARG A 178 2.17 9.13 -27.57
CA ARG A 178 1.13 9.79 -28.38
C ARG A 178 0.83 9.06 -29.69
N ASN A 179 1.85 8.48 -30.33
CA ASN A 179 1.65 7.71 -31.55
C ASN A 179 0.89 6.41 -31.28
N ILE A 180 1.25 5.67 -30.22
CA ILE A 180 0.52 4.45 -29.82
C ILE A 180 -0.93 4.78 -29.45
N GLU A 181 -1.14 5.82 -28.64
CA GLU A 181 -2.48 6.30 -28.25
C GLU A 181 -3.33 6.65 -29.47
N LYS A 182 -2.74 7.34 -30.47
CA LYS A 182 -3.40 7.66 -31.72
C LYS A 182 -3.74 6.40 -32.53
N MET A 183 -2.80 5.48 -32.68
CA MET A 183 -3.01 4.23 -33.43
C MET A 183 -4.05 3.32 -32.77
N LEU A 184 -4.17 3.35 -31.44
CA LEU A 184 -5.22 2.65 -30.71
C LEU A 184 -6.59 3.29 -31.00
N ARG A 185 -6.69 4.61 -30.92
CA ARG A 185 -7.92 5.34 -31.23
C ARG A 185 -8.41 5.12 -32.68
N GLU A 186 -7.48 5.02 -33.62
CA GLU A 186 -7.76 4.78 -35.05
C GLU A 186 -7.98 3.28 -35.38
N LYS A 187 -8.02 2.38 -34.37
CA LYS A 187 -8.12 0.91 -34.54
C LYS A 187 -7.03 0.28 -35.42
N LYS A 188 -5.90 0.97 -35.62
CA LYS A 188 -4.73 0.41 -36.32
C LYS A 188 -4.04 -0.64 -35.47
N LEU A 189 -3.93 -0.37 -34.17
CA LEU A 189 -3.53 -1.36 -33.16
C LEU A 189 -4.76 -2.12 -32.64
N LEU A 190 -4.66 -3.45 -32.60
CA LEU A 190 -5.66 -4.33 -31.99
C LEU A 190 -5.22 -4.84 -30.62
N GLY A 191 -3.92 -4.91 -30.36
CA GLY A 191 -3.39 -5.38 -29.07
C GLY A 191 -2.40 -4.39 -28.50
N VAL A 192 -2.65 -3.92 -27.27
CA VAL A 192 -1.66 -3.16 -26.51
C VAL A 192 -1.43 -3.85 -25.18
N VAL A 193 -0.16 -4.06 -24.82
CA VAL A 193 0.22 -4.60 -23.51
C VAL A 193 0.88 -3.50 -22.69
N SER A 194 0.34 -3.19 -21.51
CA SER A 194 0.83 -2.10 -20.67
C SER A 194 0.95 -2.49 -19.21
N THR A 195 1.68 -1.67 -18.44
CA THR A 195 1.53 -1.64 -16.98
C THR A 195 0.33 -0.75 -16.62
N ASN A 196 0.24 -0.29 -15.37
CA ASN A 196 -0.70 0.76 -14.96
C ASN A 196 -0.53 2.12 -15.69
N ALA A 197 0.40 2.26 -16.64
CA ALA A 197 0.63 3.50 -17.37
C ALA A 197 -0.59 3.96 -18.21
N LEU A 198 -1.46 3.01 -18.60
CA LEU A 198 -2.74 3.28 -19.27
C LEU A 198 -3.95 3.16 -18.33
N GLU A 199 -3.73 3.03 -17.02
CA GLU A 199 -4.79 2.96 -16.01
C GLU A 199 -5.47 4.32 -15.79
N LEU A 200 -4.73 5.43 -15.94
CA LEU A 200 -5.17 6.78 -15.57
C LEU A 200 -5.28 7.74 -16.77
N GLY A 201 -6.38 8.52 -16.79
CA GLY A 201 -6.53 9.83 -17.45
C GLY A 201 -6.34 9.99 -18.96
N ILE A 202 -5.85 8.99 -19.70
CA ILE A 202 -5.55 9.13 -21.12
C ILE A 202 -6.78 8.75 -21.96
N ASP A 203 -7.16 9.63 -22.90
CA ASP A 203 -8.24 9.36 -23.86
C ASP A 203 -7.73 8.47 -25.00
N ILE A 204 -7.75 7.16 -24.79
CA ILE A 204 -7.39 6.15 -25.79
C ILE A 204 -8.59 5.64 -26.59
N GLY A 205 -9.77 6.24 -26.41
CA GLY A 205 -11.04 5.73 -26.94
C GLY A 205 -11.65 4.62 -26.07
N SER A 206 -12.64 3.92 -26.61
CA SER A 206 -13.21 2.70 -26.01
C SER A 206 -12.61 1.47 -26.66
N LEU A 207 -12.28 0.48 -25.85
CA LEU A 207 -11.82 -0.82 -26.32
C LEU A 207 -12.94 -1.85 -26.24
N ASP A 208 -12.77 -2.96 -26.96
CA ASP A 208 -13.73 -4.07 -26.98
C ASP A 208 -13.47 -5.01 -25.79
N ALA A 209 -12.20 -5.18 -25.40
CA ALA A 209 -11.82 -6.02 -24.28
C ALA A 209 -10.64 -5.50 -23.45
N VAL A 210 -10.59 -5.93 -22.19
CA VAL A 210 -9.46 -5.75 -21.28
C VAL A 210 -9.04 -7.09 -20.69
N ILE A 211 -7.74 -7.36 -20.68
CA ILE A 211 -7.14 -8.48 -19.94
C ILE A 211 -6.33 -7.88 -18.78
N ILE A 212 -6.57 -8.33 -17.56
CA ILE A 212 -5.84 -7.94 -16.36
C ILE A 212 -5.02 -9.15 -15.93
N SER A 213 -3.71 -9.11 -16.16
CA SER A 213 -2.79 -10.22 -15.85
C SER A 213 -2.27 -10.08 -14.42
N GLY A 214 -2.94 -10.76 -13.49
CA GLY A 214 -2.71 -10.67 -12.05
C GLY A 214 -3.52 -9.54 -11.43
N TYR A 215 -4.02 -9.75 -10.21
CA TYR A 215 -4.72 -8.69 -9.47
C TYR A 215 -3.80 -7.46 -9.30
N PRO A 216 -4.23 -6.24 -9.67
CA PRO A 216 -3.42 -5.02 -9.58
C PRO A 216 -3.06 -4.56 -8.16
N GLY A 217 -3.43 -5.33 -7.13
CA GLY A 217 -3.23 -4.99 -5.72
C GLY A 217 -4.46 -4.33 -5.08
N THR A 218 -5.32 -3.67 -5.86
CA THR A 218 -6.59 -3.11 -5.37
C THR A 218 -7.78 -3.39 -6.29
N ILE A 219 -8.99 -3.51 -5.71
CA ILE A 219 -10.25 -3.68 -6.43
C ILE A 219 -10.50 -2.42 -7.25
N ILE A 220 -10.17 -1.25 -6.69
CA ILE A 220 -10.22 0.05 -7.37
C ILE A 220 -9.43 0.05 -8.69
N SER A 221 -8.14 -0.30 -8.64
CA SER A 221 -7.29 -0.37 -9.82
C SER A 221 -7.84 -1.39 -10.82
N THR A 222 -8.39 -2.51 -10.35
CA THR A 222 -9.05 -3.49 -11.22
C THR A 222 -10.24 -2.89 -11.97
N TRP A 223 -11.08 -2.09 -11.30
CA TRP A 223 -12.21 -1.41 -11.94
C TRP A 223 -11.79 -0.26 -12.87
N GLN A 224 -10.74 0.48 -12.52
CA GLN A 224 -10.17 1.52 -13.40
C GLN A 224 -9.61 0.90 -14.69
N GLN A 225 -8.89 -0.21 -14.58
CA GLN A 225 -8.39 -0.97 -15.72
C GLN A 225 -9.55 -1.56 -16.54
N ALA A 226 -10.54 -2.18 -15.88
CA ALA A 226 -11.74 -2.71 -16.52
C ALA A 226 -12.55 -1.63 -17.26
N GLY A 227 -12.59 -0.41 -16.73
CA GLY A 227 -13.27 0.75 -17.32
C GLY A 227 -12.68 1.23 -18.65
N ARG A 228 -11.54 0.69 -19.08
CA ARG A 228 -10.96 0.96 -20.41
C ARG A 228 -11.69 0.23 -21.55
N ALA A 229 -12.51 -0.77 -21.24
CA ALA A 229 -13.40 -1.42 -22.20
C ALA A 229 -14.86 -0.99 -21.99
N GLY A 230 -15.57 -0.81 -23.11
CA GLY A 230 -17.00 -0.46 -23.14
C GLY A 230 -17.32 1.00 -22.81
N ARG A 231 -17.63 1.80 -23.85
CA ARG A 231 -18.25 3.14 -23.77
C ARG A 231 -19.65 3.11 -24.38
N GLY A 232 -20.56 3.88 -23.80
CA GLY A 232 -21.94 3.96 -24.28
C GLY A 232 -22.66 2.63 -24.11
N THR A 233 -23.19 2.07 -25.20
CA THR A 233 -24.03 0.87 -25.20
C THR A 233 -23.31 -0.39 -25.68
N ASP A 234 -22.05 -0.30 -26.09
CA ASP A 234 -21.32 -1.46 -26.62
C ASP A 234 -21.01 -2.48 -25.50
N ASP A 235 -21.12 -3.76 -25.84
CA ASP A 235 -20.75 -4.85 -24.93
C ASP A 235 -19.22 -4.89 -24.74
N ALA A 236 -18.76 -5.25 -23.54
CA ALA A 236 -17.34 -5.30 -23.21
C ALA A 236 -16.96 -6.62 -22.52
N LEU A 237 -15.77 -7.13 -22.83
CA LEU A 237 -15.18 -8.32 -22.18
C LEU A 237 -14.01 -7.92 -21.28
N ILE A 238 -14.08 -8.29 -20.00
CA ILE A 238 -13.00 -8.07 -19.03
C ILE A 238 -12.58 -9.44 -18.49
N THR A 239 -11.29 -9.76 -18.58
CA THR A 239 -10.74 -11.02 -18.08
C THR A 239 -9.66 -10.76 -17.03
N LEU A 240 -9.89 -11.17 -15.79
CA LEU A 240 -8.87 -11.17 -14.73
C LEU A 240 -8.19 -12.54 -14.69
N VAL A 241 -6.90 -12.59 -15.07
CA VAL A 241 -6.07 -13.80 -15.05
C VAL A 241 -5.35 -13.89 -13.71
N ALA A 242 -5.63 -14.92 -12.92
CA ALA A 242 -5.11 -15.07 -11.57
C ALA A 242 -3.63 -15.46 -11.54
N PHE A 243 -2.86 -14.85 -10.63
CA PHE A 243 -1.56 -15.37 -10.20
C PHE A 243 -1.71 -16.37 -9.05
N VAL A 244 -0.59 -17.01 -8.68
CA VAL A 244 -0.54 -17.99 -7.58
C VAL A 244 -0.42 -17.35 -6.19
N ASN A 245 -0.48 -16.03 -6.08
CA ASN A 245 -0.40 -15.35 -4.79
C ASN A 245 -1.71 -15.53 -3.99
N PRO A 246 -1.71 -15.25 -2.66
CA PRO A 246 -2.85 -15.55 -1.81
C PRO A 246 -4.12 -14.79 -2.18
N LEU A 247 -4.01 -13.50 -2.48
CA LEU A 247 -5.17 -12.63 -2.71
C LEU A 247 -5.84 -12.92 -4.06
N ASP A 248 -5.07 -13.17 -5.11
CA ASP A 248 -5.59 -13.63 -6.40
C ASP A 248 -6.38 -14.94 -6.25
N GLN A 249 -5.80 -15.94 -5.57
CA GLN A 249 -6.46 -17.23 -5.39
C GLN A 249 -7.68 -17.12 -4.46
N TYR A 250 -7.65 -16.23 -3.46
CA TYR A 250 -8.81 -15.93 -2.62
C TYR A 250 -9.98 -15.41 -3.48
N PHE A 251 -9.75 -14.44 -4.36
CA PHE A 251 -10.81 -13.94 -5.24
C PHE A 251 -11.31 -14.99 -6.24
N MET A 252 -10.44 -15.87 -6.73
CA MET A 252 -10.87 -16.97 -7.61
C MET A 252 -11.80 -17.96 -6.91
N LYS A 253 -11.67 -18.15 -5.60
CA LYS A 253 -12.54 -19.01 -4.78
C LYS A 253 -13.78 -18.26 -4.26
N HIS A 254 -13.67 -16.95 -4.05
CA HIS A 254 -14.71 -16.08 -3.50
C HIS A 254 -15.03 -14.87 -4.41
N PRO A 255 -15.53 -15.08 -5.64
CA PRO A 255 -15.84 -13.98 -6.55
C PRO A 255 -16.88 -13.00 -5.99
N GLU A 256 -17.79 -13.47 -5.13
CA GLU A 256 -18.79 -12.64 -4.46
C GLU A 256 -18.18 -11.56 -3.55
N LYS A 257 -16.97 -11.79 -3.02
CA LYS A 257 -16.23 -10.81 -2.22
C LYS A 257 -15.65 -9.70 -3.09
N PHE A 258 -15.22 -10.02 -4.30
CA PHE A 258 -14.70 -9.05 -5.27
C PHE A 258 -15.81 -8.14 -5.83
N PHE A 259 -16.95 -8.73 -6.21
CA PHE A 259 -18.10 -7.99 -6.76
C PHE A 259 -19.03 -7.39 -5.69
N GLY A 260 -18.75 -7.68 -4.41
CA GLY A 260 -19.52 -7.21 -3.27
C GLY A 260 -19.29 -5.73 -2.96
N LYS A 261 -19.62 -5.33 -1.72
CA LYS A 261 -19.31 -3.99 -1.23
C LYS A 261 -17.79 -3.81 -1.13
N PRO A 262 -17.26 -2.59 -1.41
CA PRO A 262 -15.84 -2.33 -1.23
C PRO A 262 -15.45 -2.57 0.22
N HIS A 263 -14.38 -3.33 0.42
CA HIS A 263 -13.78 -3.60 1.73
C HIS A 263 -12.53 -2.75 1.98
N GLU A 264 -11.95 -2.18 0.92
CA GLU A 264 -10.68 -1.47 0.98
C GLU A 264 -10.87 -0.08 1.57
N HIS A 265 -10.25 0.15 2.72
CA HIS A 265 -10.23 1.45 3.37
C HIS A 265 -9.01 2.26 2.93
N ALA A 266 -9.23 3.50 2.50
CA ALA A 266 -8.16 4.46 2.33
C ALA A 266 -7.74 4.96 3.72
N ILE A 267 -6.47 4.77 4.05
CA ILE A 267 -5.93 5.10 5.38
C ILE A 267 -5.11 6.38 5.28
N ILE A 268 -5.42 7.32 6.17
CA ILE A 268 -4.63 8.52 6.43
C ILE A 268 -4.45 8.59 7.94
N ASP A 269 -3.21 8.80 8.36
CA ASP A 269 -2.88 9.11 9.74
C ASP A 269 -2.55 10.60 9.91
N LEU A 270 -3.26 11.25 10.82
CA LEU A 270 -3.09 12.67 11.16
C LEU A 270 -2.31 12.85 12.47
N GLU A 271 -2.02 11.76 13.18
CA GLU A 271 -1.34 11.77 14.47
C GLU A 271 0.14 11.40 14.36
N ASN A 272 0.61 10.93 13.18
CA ASN A 272 2.02 10.69 12.93
C ASN A 272 2.85 11.95 13.27
N PRO A 273 3.72 11.90 14.29
CA PRO A 273 4.42 13.09 14.77
C PRO A 273 5.45 13.59 13.76
N TYR A 274 6.08 12.71 12.98
CA TYR A 274 7.11 13.08 12.01
C TYR A 274 6.52 13.88 10.84
N ILE A 275 5.38 13.42 10.30
CA ILE A 275 4.65 14.13 9.22
C ILE A 275 4.13 15.48 9.75
N THR A 276 3.49 15.46 10.92
CA THR A 276 2.88 16.66 11.51
C THR A 276 3.94 17.72 11.80
N MET A 277 5.05 17.36 12.46
CA MET A 277 6.14 18.29 12.77
C MET A 277 6.75 18.91 11.51
N GLY A 278 7.02 18.11 10.47
CA GLY A 278 7.51 18.63 9.19
C GLY A 278 6.59 19.69 8.59
N HIS A 279 5.28 19.44 8.63
CA HIS A 279 4.30 20.38 8.12
C HIS A 279 4.08 21.62 9.01
N LEU A 280 4.29 21.52 10.32
CA LEU A 280 4.30 22.68 11.22
C LEU A 280 5.49 23.61 10.91
N ILE A 281 6.66 23.06 10.61
CA ILE A 281 7.82 23.85 10.16
C ILE A 281 7.47 24.63 8.88
N CYS A 282 6.84 23.96 7.91
CA CYS A 282 6.36 24.60 6.69
C CYS A 282 5.32 25.69 6.98
N ALA A 283 4.35 25.40 7.86
CA ALA A 283 3.30 26.35 8.23
C ALA A 283 3.85 27.60 8.93
N ALA A 284 4.87 27.45 9.79
CA ALA A 284 5.55 28.55 10.47
C ALA A 284 6.38 29.42 9.51
N ALA A 285 6.85 28.86 8.40
CA ALA A 285 7.53 29.60 7.34
C ALA A 285 6.56 30.38 6.44
N GLU A 286 5.31 29.92 6.33
CA GLU A 286 4.24 30.58 5.57
C GLU A 286 3.63 31.74 6.37
N LEU A 287 3.12 31.46 7.58
CA LEU A 287 2.51 32.44 8.46
C LEU A 287 2.85 32.11 9.93
N PRO A 288 3.06 33.11 10.81
CA PRO A 288 3.38 32.85 12.22
C PRO A 288 2.33 31.97 12.89
N LEU A 289 2.74 30.82 13.43
CA LEU A 289 1.86 29.86 14.11
C LEU A 289 1.41 30.41 15.48
N ARG A 290 0.13 30.23 15.79
CA ARG A 290 -0.46 30.60 17.08
C ARG A 290 -1.15 29.39 17.71
N ASP A 291 -1.42 29.46 19.00
CA ASP A 291 -2.16 28.41 19.73
C ASP A 291 -3.54 28.13 19.08
N SER A 292 -4.18 29.17 18.55
CA SER A 292 -5.45 29.07 17.81
C SER A 292 -5.34 28.28 16.49
N ASP A 293 -4.13 28.07 15.96
CA ASP A 293 -3.91 27.29 14.74
C ASP A 293 -4.01 25.78 14.99
N SER A 294 -4.10 25.34 16.25
CA SER A 294 -4.37 23.93 16.61
C SER A 294 -5.63 23.38 15.92
N LYS A 295 -6.62 24.24 15.67
CA LYS A 295 -7.86 23.92 14.94
C LYS A 295 -7.64 23.37 13.52
N TYR A 296 -6.49 23.65 12.91
CA TYR A 296 -6.16 23.15 11.57
C TYR A 296 -5.41 21.83 11.62
N PHE A 297 -4.41 21.70 12.51
CA PHE A 297 -3.36 20.68 12.37
C PHE A 297 -3.61 19.37 13.10
N LEU A 298 -4.59 19.30 14.00
CA LEU A 298 -4.89 18.08 14.74
C LEU A 298 -6.36 17.68 14.62
N PRO A 299 -6.69 16.40 14.79
CA PRO A 299 -8.02 15.89 14.54
C PRO A 299 -9.04 16.47 15.54
N THR A 300 -9.71 17.56 15.17
CA THR A 300 -10.96 17.93 15.84
C THR A 300 -12.00 16.90 15.43
N ASN A 301 -12.39 16.01 16.34
CA ASN A 301 -13.57 15.19 16.15
C ASN A 301 -14.77 16.11 15.87
N ALA A 302 -15.17 16.18 14.60
CA ALA A 302 -16.42 16.76 14.14
C ALA A 302 -16.77 18.15 14.73
N GLY A 303 -15.78 19.04 14.93
CA GLY A 303 -15.99 20.43 15.37
C GLY A 303 -16.09 20.64 16.88
N LYS A 304 -15.58 19.73 17.71
CA LYS A 304 -15.30 20.02 19.13
C LYS A 304 -13.80 20.27 19.30
N GLU A 305 -13.46 21.36 19.99
CA GLU A 305 -12.12 21.55 20.55
C GLU A 305 -11.88 20.39 21.52
N ASP A 306 -10.96 19.51 21.15
CA ASP A 306 -10.48 18.44 22.01
C ASP A 306 -9.22 18.95 22.70
N THR A 307 -9.28 19.05 24.04
CA THR A 307 -8.17 19.55 24.86
C THR A 307 -6.88 18.75 24.60
N GLU A 308 -7.00 17.45 24.38
CA GLU A 308 -5.87 16.55 24.13
C GLU A 308 -5.16 16.89 22.80
N SER A 309 -5.93 17.20 21.75
CA SER A 309 -5.38 17.67 20.48
C SER A 309 -4.64 19.01 20.66
N SER A 310 -5.25 19.99 21.33
CA SER A 310 -4.56 21.27 21.56
C SER A 310 -3.25 21.09 22.35
N GLU A 311 -3.21 20.20 23.34
CA GLU A 311 -1.99 19.87 24.08
C GLU A 311 -0.91 19.22 23.21
N MET A 312 -1.26 18.31 22.31
CA MET A 312 -0.32 17.71 21.36
C MET A 312 0.29 18.76 20.41
N PHE A 313 -0.52 19.70 19.91
CA PHE A 313 -0.05 20.77 19.02
C PHE A 313 0.97 21.65 19.74
N LEU A 314 0.63 22.10 20.95
CA LEU A 314 1.52 22.93 21.77
C LEU A 314 2.80 22.19 22.15
N SER A 315 2.71 20.89 22.42
CA SER A 315 3.88 20.05 22.68
C SER A 315 4.79 19.97 21.46
N ALA A 316 4.24 19.79 20.27
CA ALA A 316 5.01 19.80 19.02
C ALA A 316 5.72 21.13 18.78
N LEU A 317 5.05 22.26 19.03
CA LEU A 317 5.68 23.59 18.92
C LEU A 317 6.85 23.76 19.90
N LYS A 318 6.67 23.34 21.16
CA LYS A 318 7.76 23.38 22.16
C LYS A 318 8.96 22.54 21.75
N VAL A 319 8.75 21.36 21.16
CA VAL A 319 9.85 20.53 20.66
C VAL A 319 10.58 21.21 19.51
N LEU A 320 9.84 21.77 18.54
CA LEU A 320 10.44 22.48 17.39
C LEU A 320 11.21 23.74 17.81
N GLU A 321 10.70 24.47 18.81
CA GLU A 321 11.36 25.64 19.38
C GLU A 321 12.63 25.23 20.13
N TYR A 322 12.57 24.17 20.95
CA TYR A 322 13.73 23.62 21.63
C TYR A 322 14.83 23.20 20.64
N GLN A 323 14.44 22.62 19.50
CA GLN A 323 15.33 22.27 18.39
C GLN A 323 15.81 23.49 17.58
N LYS A 324 15.36 24.71 17.90
CA LYS A 324 15.67 25.98 17.23
C LYS A 324 15.27 26.02 15.75
N VAL A 325 14.29 25.20 15.36
CA VAL A 325 13.73 25.18 14.01
C VAL A 325 12.68 26.29 13.83
N ILE A 326 11.98 26.60 14.92
CA ILE A 326 11.08 27.76 15.03
C ILE A 326 11.49 28.62 16.23
N GLY A 327 11.00 29.85 16.28
CA GLY A 327 11.17 30.75 17.42
C GLY A 327 9.94 31.60 17.70
N GLU A 328 9.67 31.86 18.98
CA GLU A 328 8.54 32.68 19.41
C GLU A 328 8.74 34.18 19.08
N THR A 329 7.67 34.82 18.60
CA THR A 329 7.60 36.28 18.39
C THR A 329 6.26 36.80 18.93
N PRO A 330 6.08 38.12 19.11
CA PRO A 330 4.78 38.68 19.50
C PRO A 330 3.64 38.38 18.51
N ARG A 331 3.94 37.91 17.29
CA ARG A 331 2.94 37.56 16.27
C ARG A 331 2.62 36.07 16.22
N GLY A 332 3.38 35.23 16.93
CA GLY A 332 3.35 33.77 16.88
C GLY A 332 4.74 33.17 16.62
N PHE A 333 4.82 31.85 16.56
CA PHE A 333 6.03 31.10 16.22
C PHE A 333 6.35 31.21 14.73
N VAL A 334 7.60 31.55 14.41
CA VAL A 334 8.08 31.68 13.02
C VAL A 334 9.21 30.71 12.76
N TYR A 335 9.38 30.30 11.51
CA TYR A 335 10.51 29.48 11.10
C TYR A 335 11.85 30.23 11.22
N THR A 336 12.85 29.59 11.84
CA THR A 336 14.19 30.15 12.09
C THR A 336 15.32 29.32 11.48
N GLY A 337 15.00 28.23 10.78
CA GLY A 337 16.00 27.33 10.19
C GLY A 337 16.75 27.91 8.99
N ALA A 338 17.90 27.30 8.69
CA ALA A 338 18.70 27.63 7.52
C ALA A 338 18.15 26.90 6.28
N GLY A 339 17.69 27.63 5.26
CA GLY A 339 17.14 27.06 4.02
C GLY A 339 15.61 27.15 3.93
N ARG A 340 15.02 26.51 2.91
CA ARG A 340 13.56 26.54 2.71
C ARG A 340 12.91 25.39 3.47
N ALA A 341 11.94 25.69 4.33
CA ALA A 341 11.18 24.68 5.07
C ALA A 341 10.57 23.57 4.19
N VAL A 342 10.12 23.91 2.98
CA VAL A 342 9.55 22.95 2.01
C VAL A 342 10.55 21.92 1.48
N GLU A 343 11.85 22.13 1.68
CA GLU A 343 12.90 21.17 1.28
C GLU A 343 13.16 20.13 2.37
N THR A 344 12.66 20.35 3.60
CA THR A 344 12.81 19.40 4.71
C THR A 344 11.66 18.38 4.78
N VAL A 345 10.63 18.53 3.94
CA VAL A 345 9.43 17.68 3.94
C VAL A 345 9.28 17.02 2.57
N SER A 346 9.37 15.69 2.55
CA SER A 346 8.98 14.88 1.40
C SER A 346 7.51 14.52 1.53
N LEU A 347 6.74 14.65 0.45
CA LEU A 347 5.35 14.19 0.45
C LEU A 347 5.24 12.66 0.36
N ASP A 348 6.26 11.99 -0.19
CA ASP A 348 6.24 10.54 -0.47
C ASP A 348 6.91 9.70 0.61
N SER A 349 7.71 10.31 1.48
CA SER A 349 8.50 9.59 2.48
C SER A 349 8.46 10.28 3.85
N ILE A 350 8.37 9.49 4.91
CA ILE A 350 8.49 9.99 6.29
C ILE A 350 9.96 10.23 6.64
N SER A 351 10.84 9.34 6.19
CA SER A 351 12.28 9.44 6.48
C SER A 351 12.97 10.43 5.55
N SER A 352 13.91 11.19 6.12
CA SER A 352 14.90 11.98 5.38
C SER A 352 16.07 11.15 4.87
N ASP A 353 16.24 9.91 5.33
CA ASP A 353 17.32 9.00 4.90
C ASP A 353 16.99 8.40 3.54
N GLN A 354 17.36 9.15 2.49
CA GLN A 354 17.23 8.73 1.10
C GLN A 354 18.58 8.28 0.54
N VAL A 355 18.55 7.28 -0.33
CA VAL A 355 19.69 6.75 -1.06
C VAL A 355 19.49 7.02 -2.55
N LYS A 356 20.45 7.74 -3.15
CA LYS A 356 20.50 7.98 -4.60
C LYS A 356 21.19 6.81 -5.28
N VAL A 357 20.49 6.14 -6.19
CA VAL A 357 21.07 5.08 -7.01
C VAL A 357 21.68 5.72 -8.26
N ILE A 358 23.00 5.59 -8.43
CA ILE A 358 23.77 6.29 -9.47
C ILE A 358 24.46 5.28 -10.39
N CYS A 359 24.27 5.46 -11.70
CA CYS A 359 24.97 4.73 -12.75
C CYS A 359 25.68 5.73 -13.67
N GLU A 360 27.00 5.59 -13.84
CA GLU A 360 27.81 6.46 -14.72
C GLU A 360 27.60 7.97 -14.49
N GLY A 361 27.48 8.38 -13.22
CA GLY A 361 27.27 9.78 -12.83
C GLY A 361 25.84 10.32 -13.02
N LYS A 362 24.89 9.49 -13.48
CA LYS A 362 23.47 9.84 -13.58
C LYS A 362 22.68 9.17 -12.46
N ILE A 363 21.81 9.93 -11.83
CA ILE A 363 20.84 9.39 -10.87
C ILE A 363 19.80 8.59 -11.65
N LEU A 364 19.68 7.30 -11.36
CA LEU A 364 18.63 6.43 -11.89
C LEU A 364 17.34 6.63 -11.08
N GLU A 365 17.46 6.55 -9.76
CA GLU A 365 16.33 6.57 -8.82
C GLU A 365 16.79 7.08 -7.45
N VAL A 366 15.84 7.55 -6.65
CA VAL A 366 16.06 7.86 -5.23
C VAL A 366 15.11 6.96 -4.43
N ILE A 367 15.66 6.19 -3.51
CA ILE A 367 14.93 5.18 -2.72
C ILE A 367 15.14 5.44 -1.22
N ASP A 368 14.22 4.97 -0.38
CA ASP A 368 14.41 5.04 1.07
C ASP A 368 15.47 4.03 1.55
N ARG A 369 15.97 4.24 2.76
CA ARG A 369 17.00 3.37 3.38
C ARG A 369 16.57 1.91 3.54
N ASN A 370 15.32 1.61 3.88
CA ASN A 370 14.87 0.22 4.01
C ASN A 370 14.95 -0.48 2.64
N ARG A 371 14.44 0.17 1.59
CA ARG A 371 14.54 -0.35 0.23
C ARG A 371 15.99 -0.46 -0.26
N ALA A 372 16.85 0.48 0.13
CA ALA A 372 18.27 0.40 -0.19
C ALA A 372 18.94 -0.83 0.43
N TYR A 373 18.57 -1.20 1.65
CA TYR A 373 19.12 -2.39 2.31
C TYR A 373 18.64 -3.69 1.68
N SER A 374 17.42 -3.73 1.15
CA SER A 374 16.86 -4.92 0.51
C SER A 374 17.23 -5.07 -0.96
N GLU A 375 17.30 -3.97 -1.71
CA GLU A 375 17.43 -3.98 -3.18
C GLU A 375 18.74 -3.35 -3.69
N ALA A 376 19.39 -2.48 -2.90
CA ALA A 376 20.58 -1.72 -3.31
C ALA A 376 21.78 -1.88 -2.35
N HIS A 377 21.86 -3.03 -1.67
CA HIS A 377 23.03 -3.38 -0.88
C HIS A 377 24.17 -3.84 -1.78
N ARG A 378 25.41 -3.79 -1.29
CA ARG A 378 26.57 -4.27 -2.04
C ARG A 378 26.34 -5.73 -2.47
N GLY A 379 26.58 -6.02 -3.74
CA GLY A 379 26.37 -7.35 -4.34
C GLY A 379 24.95 -7.62 -4.86
N ALA A 380 23.99 -6.74 -4.59
CA ALA A 380 22.63 -6.90 -5.09
C ALA A 380 22.52 -6.70 -6.61
N ILE A 381 21.51 -7.32 -7.21
CA ILE A 381 21.02 -6.99 -8.55
C ILE A 381 19.84 -6.04 -8.39
N PHE A 382 20.11 -4.75 -8.57
CA PHE A 382 19.11 -3.70 -8.58
C PHE A 382 18.36 -3.69 -9.92
N LEU A 383 17.02 -3.74 -9.85
CA LEU A 383 16.18 -3.70 -11.04
C LEU A 383 15.62 -2.29 -11.23
N HIS A 384 16.01 -1.63 -12.31
CA HIS A 384 15.48 -0.30 -12.67
C HIS A 384 14.87 -0.33 -14.07
N GLN A 385 13.56 -0.07 -14.15
CA GLN A 385 12.81 -0.05 -15.41
C GLN A 385 12.85 -1.35 -16.24
N GLY A 386 13.14 -2.49 -15.59
CA GLY A 386 13.25 -3.81 -16.24
C GLY A 386 14.66 -4.16 -16.71
N GLU A 387 15.60 -3.23 -16.58
CA GLU A 387 17.03 -3.46 -16.79
C GLU A 387 17.68 -3.81 -15.44
N THR A 388 18.66 -4.71 -15.47
CA THR A 388 19.41 -5.16 -14.29
C THR A 388 20.70 -4.37 -14.14
N TYR A 389 21.02 -4.03 -12.90
CA TYR A 389 22.21 -3.31 -12.51
C TYR A 389 22.84 -3.99 -11.31
N PHE A 390 24.14 -4.25 -11.37
CA PHE A 390 24.87 -4.78 -10.24
C PHE A 390 25.30 -3.65 -9.32
N VAL A 391 25.06 -3.83 -8.03
CA VAL A 391 25.36 -2.83 -7.00
C VAL A 391 26.79 -3.03 -6.50
N GLU A 392 27.67 -2.13 -6.90
CA GLU A 392 29.09 -2.20 -6.57
C GLU A 392 29.34 -1.80 -5.11
N ASN A 393 28.60 -0.77 -4.64
CA ASN A 393 28.76 -0.25 -3.29
C ASN A 393 27.50 0.48 -2.82
N LEU A 394 27.23 0.40 -1.51
CA LEU A 394 26.23 1.20 -0.81
C LEU A 394 26.94 2.07 0.24
N ASP A 395 27.08 3.36 -0.05
CA ASP A 395 27.65 4.34 0.86
C ASP A 395 26.52 5.01 1.66
N LEU A 396 26.30 4.50 2.87
CA LEU A 396 25.29 5.00 3.78
C LEU A 396 25.60 6.39 4.33
N ASN A 397 26.88 6.79 4.40
CA ASN A 397 27.26 8.10 4.94
C ASN A 397 26.89 9.21 3.98
N ASN A 398 27.04 8.97 2.68
CA ASN A 398 26.71 9.92 1.62
C ASN A 398 25.31 9.70 1.02
N GLY A 399 24.61 8.62 1.42
CA GLY A 399 23.30 8.25 0.86
C GLY A 399 23.37 7.94 -0.63
N ILE A 400 24.37 7.17 -1.07
CA ILE A 400 24.58 6.84 -2.48
C ILE A 400 24.79 5.33 -2.65
N ALA A 401 24.07 4.73 -3.60
CA ALA A 401 24.34 3.39 -4.11
C ALA A 401 24.94 3.51 -5.52
N TYR A 402 26.15 3.00 -5.71
CA TYR A 402 26.80 2.96 -7.03
C TYR A 402 26.46 1.66 -7.72
N VAL A 403 25.94 1.76 -8.94
CA VAL A 403 25.53 0.60 -9.73
C VAL A 403 26.13 0.66 -11.14
N ARG A 404 26.44 -0.52 -11.69
CA ARG A 404 26.84 -0.70 -13.08
C ARG A 404 25.79 -1.51 -13.81
N LYS A 405 25.53 -1.18 -15.08
CA LYS A 405 24.61 -1.97 -15.90
C LYS A 405 25.20 -3.38 -16.11
N GLU A 406 24.41 -4.42 -15.85
CA GLU A 406 24.83 -5.80 -16.03
C GLU A 406 23.63 -6.66 -16.41
N ASP A 407 23.68 -7.32 -17.56
CA ASP A 407 22.59 -8.15 -18.05
C ASP A 407 22.71 -9.57 -17.45
N VAL A 408 21.84 -9.87 -16.49
CA VAL A 408 21.82 -11.16 -15.77
C VAL A 408 20.42 -11.76 -15.78
N ASP A 409 20.36 -13.09 -15.70
CA ASP A 409 19.11 -13.85 -15.67
C ASP A 409 18.72 -14.33 -14.26
N TYR A 410 19.44 -13.87 -13.24
CA TYR A 410 19.17 -14.10 -11.82
C TYR A 410 18.85 -12.78 -11.09
N TYR A 411 18.34 -12.87 -9.87
CA TYR A 411 18.06 -11.73 -8.98
C TYR A 411 18.59 -12.01 -7.57
N THR A 412 18.62 -10.98 -6.73
CA THR A 412 19.04 -11.11 -5.32
C THR A 412 17.88 -10.85 -4.37
N GLU A 413 17.86 -11.55 -3.24
CA GLU A 413 16.88 -11.37 -2.18
C GLU A 413 17.58 -11.29 -0.82
N ALA A 414 17.50 -10.14 -0.15
CA ALA A 414 18.11 -9.95 1.16
C ALA A 414 17.28 -10.64 2.26
N ALA A 415 17.96 -11.33 3.17
CA ALA A 415 17.34 -11.98 4.32
C ALA A 415 17.22 -11.00 5.49
N GLU A 416 16.00 -10.57 5.77
CA GLU A 416 15.64 -9.69 6.87
C GLU A 416 15.17 -10.49 8.09
N THR A 417 15.76 -10.25 9.25
CA THR A 417 15.18 -10.65 10.54
C THR A 417 14.78 -9.42 11.33
N SER A 418 13.70 -9.53 12.11
CA SER A 418 13.16 -8.42 12.90
C SER A 418 13.02 -8.82 14.36
N ASP A 419 13.41 -7.91 15.25
CA ASP A 419 13.08 -7.95 16.68
C ASP A 419 12.13 -6.79 17.01
N ILE A 420 11.29 -6.99 18.04
CA ILE A 420 10.23 -6.06 18.41
C ILE A 420 10.14 -5.88 19.92
N LYS A 421 10.10 -4.63 20.35
CA LYS A 421 9.95 -4.24 21.75
C LYS A 421 8.70 -3.41 21.94
N ILE A 422 7.90 -3.71 22.97
CA ILE A 422 6.72 -2.91 23.32
C ILE A 422 7.17 -1.67 24.11
N ASN A 423 6.79 -0.48 23.63
CA ASN A 423 7.07 0.80 24.30
C ASN A 423 5.87 1.28 25.09
N ARG A 424 4.69 1.32 24.45
CA ARG A 424 3.45 1.83 25.05
C ARG A 424 2.23 1.12 24.50
N GLU A 425 1.26 0.84 25.36
CA GLU A 425 -0.04 0.30 24.96
C GLU A 425 -1.07 1.44 24.83
N PHE A 426 -1.85 1.43 23.75
CA PHE A 426 -2.91 2.40 23.49
C PHE A 426 -4.30 1.84 23.75
N LYS A 427 -4.58 0.65 23.20
CA LYS A 427 -5.90 0.01 23.27
C LYS A 427 -5.78 -1.48 23.51
N GLU A 428 -6.77 -2.05 24.18
CA GLU A 428 -6.89 -3.48 24.43
C GLU A 428 -8.34 -3.92 24.19
N LYS A 429 -8.52 -5.09 23.57
CA LYS A 429 -9.81 -5.78 23.49
C LYS A 429 -9.62 -7.28 23.59
N ILE A 430 -10.69 -7.97 23.98
CA ILE A 430 -10.73 -9.43 23.95
C ILE A 430 -11.51 -9.87 22.71
N CYS A 431 -10.90 -10.72 21.89
CA CYS A 431 -11.55 -11.39 20.78
C CYS A 431 -11.64 -12.88 21.09
N ASN A 432 -12.84 -13.32 21.50
CA ASN A 432 -13.09 -14.62 22.14
C ASN A 432 -12.29 -14.78 23.44
N ASP A 433 -11.09 -15.34 23.36
CA ASP A 433 -10.16 -15.51 24.48
C ASP A 433 -8.76 -14.99 24.19
N PHE A 434 -8.56 -14.41 23.01
CA PHE A 434 -7.31 -13.75 22.64
C PHE A 434 -7.34 -12.32 23.13
N THR A 435 -6.29 -11.92 23.85
CA THR A 435 -6.04 -10.52 24.17
C THR A 435 -5.40 -9.86 22.96
N VAL A 436 -6.08 -8.87 22.40
CA VAL A 436 -5.66 -8.11 21.22
C VAL A 436 -5.35 -6.69 21.66
N LYS A 437 -4.17 -6.20 21.32
CA LYS A 437 -3.67 -4.90 21.72
C LYS A 437 -3.21 -4.08 20.52
N LEU A 438 -3.17 -2.78 20.73
CA LEU A 438 -2.64 -1.79 19.80
C LEU A 438 -1.74 -0.85 20.60
N GLY A 439 -0.60 -0.49 20.04
CA GLY A 439 0.36 0.36 20.74
C GLY A 439 1.61 0.65 19.94
N GLU A 440 2.49 1.42 20.56
CA GLU A 440 3.79 1.79 20.03
C GLU A 440 4.83 0.72 20.32
N VAL A 441 5.61 0.38 19.31
CA VAL A 441 6.70 -0.59 19.37
C VAL A 441 7.96 -0.02 18.72
N THR A 442 9.12 -0.46 19.20
CA THR A 442 10.39 -0.30 18.47
C THR A 442 10.67 -1.56 17.68
N VAL A 443 10.87 -1.43 16.37
CA VAL A 443 11.26 -2.52 15.48
C VAL A 443 12.74 -2.38 15.14
N THR A 444 13.49 -3.47 15.25
CA THR A 444 14.89 -3.55 14.85
C THR A 444 15.04 -4.57 13.72
N LYS A 445 15.41 -4.10 12.53
CA LYS A 445 15.64 -4.93 11.35
C LYS A 445 17.12 -5.20 11.15
N ILE A 446 17.47 -6.46 10.92
CA ILE A 446 18.83 -6.92 10.70
C ILE A 446 18.87 -7.66 9.35
N TYR A 447 19.81 -7.26 8.50
CA TYR A 447 20.06 -7.92 7.21
C TYR A 447 21.42 -8.60 7.30
N SER A 448 21.42 -9.93 7.38
CA SER A 448 22.61 -10.72 7.70
C SER A 448 23.19 -11.51 6.53
N LYS A 449 22.38 -11.74 5.49
CA LYS A 449 22.75 -12.47 4.27
C LYS A 449 21.82 -12.09 3.12
N TYR A 450 22.18 -12.47 1.90
CA TYR A 450 21.29 -12.43 0.74
C TYR A 450 21.44 -13.67 -0.12
N PHE A 451 20.39 -14.00 -0.85
CA PHE A 451 20.31 -15.15 -1.74
C PHE A 451 20.43 -14.69 -3.19
N LEU A 452 21.26 -15.36 -3.99
CA LEU A 452 21.22 -15.26 -5.45
C LEU A 452 20.21 -16.29 -5.94
N LYS A 453 19.15 -15.86 -6.62
CA LYS A 453 18.06 -16.74 -7.07
C LYS A 453 17.86 -16.65 -8.57
N LYS A 454 17.61 -17.80 -9.19
CA LYS A 454 17.14 -17.89 -10.58
C LYS A 454 15.83 -18.65 -10.58
N TYR A 455 14.75 -17.95 -10.91
CA TYR A 455 13.38 -18.40 -10.64
C TYR A 455 13.18 -18.63 -9.13
N ASP A 456 12.99 -19.88 -8.70
CA ASP A 456 12.83 -20.27 -7.30
C ASP A 456 14.04 -21.05 -6.75
N GLU A 457 15.07 -21.26 -7.57
CA GLU A 457 16.29 -21.97 -7.16
C GLU A 457 17.31 -20.99 -6.58
N VAL A 458 17.81 -21.29 -5.38
CA VAL A 458 18.91 -20.56 -4.74
C VAL A 458 20.22 -21.04 -5.36
N LEU A 459 20.85 -20.16 -6.13
CA LEU A 459 22.15 -20.42 -6.76
C LEU A 459 23.30 -20.27 -5.76
N ASP A 460 23.23 -19.27 -4.89
CA ASP A 460 24.27 -18.97 -3.92
C ASP A 460 23.72 -18.18 -2.72
N VAL A 461 24.47 -18.18 -1.62
CA VAL A 461 24.14 -17.43 -0.39
C VAL A 461 25.37 -16.68 0.10
N GLU A 462 25.25 -15.36 0.17
CA GLU A 462 26.35 -14.47 0.49
C GLU A 462 26.06 -13.73 1.81
N PRO A 463 27.05 -13.56 2.70
CA PRO A 463 26.88 -12.80 3.92
C PRO A 463 26.67 -11.32 3.61
N LEU A 464 25.90 -10.65 4.48
CA LEU A 464 25.61 -9.23 4.37
C LEU A 464 25.86 -8.56 5.72
N GLU A 465 26.71 -7.54 5.72
CA GLU A 465 27.01 -6.75 6.91
C GLU A 465 26.45 -5.33 6.73
N LEU A 466 25.29 -5.08 7.33
CA LEU A 466 24.67 -3.75 7.33
C LEU A 466 24.30 -3.35 8.76
N PRO A 467 24.44 -2.06 9.14
CA PRO A 467 24.05 -1.61 10.47
C PRO A 467 22.53 -1.67 10.60
N PRO A 468 21.98 -2.17 11.73
CA PRO A 468 20.55 -2.42 11.87
C PRO A 468 19.72 -1.16 11.66
N ILE A 469 18.51 -1.32 11.12
CA ILE A 469 17.53 -0.24 11.02
C ILE A 469 16.61 -0.34 12.24
N VAL A 470 16.57 0.73 13.04
CA VAL A 470 15.74 0.83 14.24
C VAL A 470 14.76 1.97 14.05
N PHE A 471 13.47 1.71 14.24
CA PHE A 471 12.44 2.74 14.17
C PHE A 471 11.25 2.41 15.08
N ASP A 472 10.62 3.46 15.60
CA ASP A 472 9.37 3.35 16.34
C ASP A 472 8.19 3.38 15.37
N THR A 473 7.17 2.56 15.61
CA THR A 473 5.98 2.43 14.77
C THR A 473 4.78 1.96 15.60
N THR A 474 3.59 1.98 15.02
CA THR A 474 2.41 1.34 15.61
C THR A 474 2.33 -0.12 15.22
N ALA A 475 1.96 -0.97 16.18
CA ALA A 475 1.65 -2.37 15.97
C ALA A 475 0.32 -2.78 16.58
N LEU A 476 -0.37 -3.66 15.87
CA LEU A 476 -1.34 -4.59 16.42
C LEU A 476 -0.59 -5.83 16.91
N TRP A 477 -0.92 -6.33 18.10
CA TRP A 477 -0.48 -7.67 18.50
C TRP A 477 -1.56 -8.42 19.24
N PHE A 478 -1.47 -9.74 19.20
CA PHE A 478 -2.39 -10.60 19.92
C PHE A 478 -1.68 -11.77 20.58
N ILE A 479 -2.11 -12.03 21.81
CA ILE A 479 -1.50 -13.03 22.69
C ILE A 479 -2.25 -14.35 22.52
N ILE A 480 -1.51 -15.42 22.26
CA ILE A 480 -2.09 -16.75 22.05
C ILE A 480 -2.34 -17.42 23.40
N PRO A 481 -3.59 -17.81 23.70
CA PRO A 481 -3.93 -18.44 24.98
C PRO A 481 -3.32 -19.83 25.13
N ASP A 482 -2.94 -20.19 26.36
CA ASP A 482 -2.25 -21.46 26.66
C ASP A 482 -3.03 -22.69 26.18
N ARG A 483 -4.37 -22.66 26.29
CA ARG A 483 -5.25 -23.73 25.77
C ARG A 483 -5.08 -23.98 24.26
N VAL A 484 -4.75 -22.94 23.49
CA VAL A 484 -4.56 -23.05 22.03
C VAL A 484 -3.19 -23.65 21.75
N VAL A 485 -2.17 -23.25 22.52
CA VAL A 485 -0.83 -23.86 22.48
C VAL A 485 -0.91 -25.36 22.78
N GLU A 486 -1.60 -25.74 23.85
CA GLU A 486 -1.83 -27.14 24.24
C GLU A 486 -2.53 -27.91 23.12
N LYS A 487 -3.60 -27.36 22.55
CA LYS A 487 -4.35 -28.00 21.46
C LYS A 487 -3.53 -28.24 20.19
N VAL A 488 -2.57 -27.37 19.88
CA VAL A 488 -1.65 -27.58 18.74
C VAL A 488 -0.66 -28.70 19.07
N LYS A 489 -0.11 -28.70 20.29
CA LYS A 489 0.82 -29.73 20.77
C LYS A 489 0.18 -31.13 20.87
N GLU A 490 -1.08 -31.21 21.35
CA GLU A 490 -1.85 -32.46 21.41
C GLU A 490 -2.03 -33.12 20.04
N LYS A 491 -2.06 -32.31 18.97
CA LYS A 491 -2.14 -32.81 17.59
C LYS A 491 -0.77 -33.11 16.98
N SER A 492 0.31 -32.98 17.75
CA SER A 492 1.69 -33.14 17.27
C SER A 492 2.03 -32.24 16.08
N LEU A 493 1.47 -31.03 16.07
CA LEU A 493 1.73 -30.02 15.05
C LEU A 493 2.81 -29.05 15.54
N ASP A 494 3.51 -28.40 14.60
CA ASP A 494 4.52 -27.40 14.95
C ASP A 494 3.85 -26.07 15.29
N PHE A 495 3.95 -25.70 16.56
CA PHE A 495 3.38 -24.45 17.05
C PHE A 495 4.11 -23.22 16.53
N GLU A 496 5.44 -23.27 16.42
CA GLU A 496 6.25 -22.14 15.93
C GLU A 496 5.94 -21.89 14.45
N GLY A 497 5.97 -22.94 13.64
CA GLY A 497 5.53 -22.88 12.25
C GLY A 497 4.07 -22.43 12.11
N GLY A 498 3.20 -22.77 13.06
CA GLY A 498 1.81 -22.33 13.08
C GLY A 498 1.63 -20.84 13.29
N ILE A 499 2.30 -20.25 14.28
CA ILE A 499 2.19 -18.80 14.56
C ILE A 499 2.81 -17.95 13.45
N HIS A 500 3.90 -18.44 12.85
CA HIS A 500 4.58 -17.81 11.72
C HIS A 500 3.71 -17.86 10.45
N ALA A 501 3.04 -19.00 10.20
CA ALA A 501 2.08 -19.11 9.11
C ALA A 501 0.85 -18.21 9.27
N VAL A 502 0.34 -18.01 10.50
CA VAL A 502 -0.74 -17.05 10.78
C VAL A 502 -0.28 -15.63 10.48
N GLU A 503 0.90 -15.24 10.94
CA GLU A 503 1.49 -13.93 10.67
C GLU A 503 1.57 -13.66 9.16
N HIS A 504 2.17 -14.58 8.40
CA HIS A 504 2.30 -14.46 6.94
C HIS A 504 0.96 -14.27 6.23
N ALA A 505 -0.04 -15.08 6.58
CA ALA A 505 -1.33 -15.07 5.93
C ALA A 505 -2.18 -13.84 6.33
N MET A 506 -2.08 -13.35 7.57
CA MET A 506 -2.75 -12.11 7.98
C MET A 506 -2.14 -10.89 7.29
N ILE A 507 -0.81 -10.83 7.14
CA ILE A 507 -0.14 -9.77 6.37
C ILE A 507 -0.56 -9.83 4.90
N ALA A 508 -0.62 -11.03 4.31
CA ALA A 508 -1.06 -11.21 2.92
C ALA A 508 -2.52 -10.81 2.70
N MET A 509 -3.38 -10.92 3.72
CA MET A 509 -4.79 -10.54 3.65
C MET A 509 -5.08 -9.10 4.05
N THR A 510 -4.13 -8.38 4.65
CA THR A 510 -4.35 -6.97 5.03
C THR A 510 -4.74 -6.07 3.85
N PRO A 511 -4.14 -6.19 2.64
CA PRO A 511 -4.53 -5.40 1.47
C PRO A 511 -6.01 -5.53 1.05
N TYR A 512 -6.70 -6.60 1.46
CA TYR A 512 -8.14 -6.74 1.23
C TYR A 512 -8.98 -5.74 2.04
N PHE A 513 -8.48 -5.29 3.20
CA PHE A 513 -9.18 -4.38 4.12
C PHE A 513 -8.62 -2.96 4.11
N ALA A 514 -7.36 -2.79 3.74
CA ALA A 514 -6.65 -1.53 3.71
C ALA A 514 -6.03 -1.31 2.34
N LEU A 515 -6.15 -0.11 1.78
CA LEU A 515 -5.46 0.26 0.53
C LEU A 515 -3.95 0.44 0.79
N CYS A 516 -3.23 -0.67 0.94
CA CYS A 516 -1.80 -0.73 1.18
C CYS A 516 -1.16 -1.84 0.34
N ASP A 517 0.14 -1.73 0.11
CA ASP A 517 0.94 -2.84 -0.41
C ASP A 517 1.34 -3.77 0.74
N ARG A 518 1.60 -5.05 0.45
CA ARG A 518 2.21 -5.97 1.44
C ARG A 518 3.57 -5.45 1.95
N ARG A 519 4.24 -4.59 1.18
CA ARG A 519 5.47 -3.89 1.53
C ARG A 519 5.31 -2.94 2.71
N ASP A 520 4.13 -2.35 2.87
CA ASP A 520 3.80 -1.37 3.90
C ASP A 520 3.62 -1.98 5.30
N ILE A 521 3.68 -3.31 5.40
CA ILE A 521 3.38 -4.06 6.62
C ILE A 521 4.53 -5.02 6.92
N GLY A 522 4.91 -5.07 8.19
CA GLY A 522 5.81 -6.09 8.74
C GLY A 522 5.09 -6.97 9.77
N GLY A 523 5.76 -8.05 10.16
CA GLY A 523 5.30 -8.93 11.22
C GLY A 523 6.46 -9.55 11.98
N VAL A 524 6.15 -9.97 13.20
CA VAL A 524 7.02 -10.80 14.02
C VAL A 524 6.12 -11.75 14.80
N SER A 525 6.45 -13.04 14.78
CA SER A 525 5.84 -14.06 15.62
C SER A 525 6.87 -14.60 16.60
N THR A 526 6.48 -14.72 17.86
CA THR A 526 7.38 -15.16 18.94
C THR A 526 6.72 -16.26 19.76
N ASN A 527 7.47 -17.32 20.06
CA ASN A 527 7.02 -18.38 20.98
C ASN A 527 6.84 -17.86 22.42
N LYS A 528 7.63 -16.84 22.81
CA LYS A 528 7.52 -16.19 24.10
C LYS A 528 8.11 -14.79 24.02
N HIS A 529 7.25 -13.78 23.95
CA HIS A 529 7.72 -12.39 23.92
C HIS A 529 8.17 -11.94 25.32
N PRO A 530 9.29 -11.20 25.47
CA PRO A 530 9.78 -10.76 26.78
C PRO A 530 8.79 -9.90 27.58
N ASN A 531 8.01 -9.04 26.92
CA ASN A 531 7.06 -8.16 27.60
C ASN A 531 5.75 -8.86 27.96
N THR A 532 5.25 -9.77 27.11
CA THR A 532 3.97 -10.47 27.36
C THR A 532 4.15 -11.78 28.14
N GLY A 533 5.35 -12.36 28.14
CA GLY A 533 5.64 -13.67 28.73
C GLY A 533 4.96 -14.85 28.04
N LYS A 534 4.27 -14.62 26.91
CA LYS A 534 3.44 -15.60 26.20
C LYS A 534 3.71 -15.59 24.69
N PRO A 535 3.27 -16.62 23.94
CA PRO A 535 3.38 -16.57 22.49
C PRO A 535 2.54 -15.42 21.93
N THR A 536 3.15 -14.61 21.07
CA THR A 536 2.55 -13.35 20.60
C THR A 536 2.90 -13.14 19.13
N ILE A 537 1.90 -12.75 18.35
CA ILE A 537 2.05 -12.35 16.95
C ILE A 537 1.84 -10.84 16.87
N PHE A 538 2.76 -10.16 16.20
CA PHE A 538 2.76 -8.73 15.92
C PHE A 538 2.57 -8.50 14.42
N ILE A 539 1.74 -7.52 14.08
CA ILE A 539 1.58 -6.96 12.73
C ILE A 539 1.74 -5.45 12.89
N TYR A 540 2.71 -4.86 12.19
CA TYR A 540 3.09 -3.47 12.38
C TYR A 540 3.25 -2.71 11.08
N ASP A 541 3.14 -1.39 11.16
CA ASP A 541 3.30 -0.51 10.02
C ASP A 541 4.79 -0.40 9.67
N GLY A 542 5.13 -0.58 8.40
CA GLY A 542 6.50 -0.54 7.88
C GLY A 542 7.14 0.86 7.83
N TYR A 543 6.53 1.84 8.48
CA TYR A 543 6.90 3.26 8.44
C TYR A 543 7.09 3.82 9.84
N GLN A 544 8.04 4.74 9.99
CA GLN A 544 8.32 5.40 11.26
C GLN A 544 7.12 6.22 11.74
N GLY A 545 6.73 6.02 13.00
CA GLY A 545 5.55 6.62 13.63
C GLY A 545 4.22 5.98 13.25
N GLY A 546 4.19 4.97 12.37
CA GLY A 546 2.95 4.37 11.87
C GLY A 546 2.23 5.21 10.81
N ILE A 547 1.35 4.57 10.03
CA ILE A 547 0.53 5.23 9.00
C ILE A 547 -0.96 4.85 9.10
N GLY A 548 -1.36 4.15 10.16
CA GLY A 548 -2.74 3.82 10.45
C GLY A 548 -3.17 2.41 10.03
N ILE A 549 -2.29 1.59 9.45
CA ILE A 549 -2.66 0.24 8.95
C ILE A 549 -2.95 -0.68 10.13
N SER A 550 -2.07 -0.68 11.13
CA SER A 550 -2.20 -1.49 12.35
C SER A 550 -3.44 -1.12 13.16
N GLU A 551 -3.79 0.15 13.22
CA GLU A 551 -5.00 0.68 13.84
C GLU A 551 -6.24 0.14 13.13
N LYS A 552 -6.21 0.15 11.79
CA LYS A 552 -7.31 -0.38 10.99
C LYS A 552 -7.44 -1.89 11.11
N ASN A 553 -6.32 -2.61 11.09
CA ASN A 553 -6.26 -4.05 11.36
C ASN A 553 -6.76 -4.37 12.77
N TYR A 554 -6.43 -3.54 13.77
CA TYR A 554 -6.95 -3.70 15.11
C TYR A 554 -8.49 -3.53 15.13
N GLN A 555 -9.04 -2.52 14.44
CA GLN A 555 -10.49 -2.32 14.34
C GLN A 555 -11.17 -3.55 13.72
N LEU A 556 -10.67 -4.01 12.56
CA LEU A 556 -11.25 -5.10 11.76
C LEU A 556 -10.68 -6.49 12.10
N PHE A 557 -10.01 -6.62 13.25
CA PHE A 557 -9.21 -7.80 13.59
C PHE A 557 -9.94 -9.15 13.43
N GLN A 558 -11.22 -9.20 13.85
CA GLN A 558 -12.00 -10.42 13.77
C GLN A 558 -12.33 -10.81 12.32
N GLU A 559 -12.63 -9.83 11.47
CA GLU A 559 -12.90 -10.05 10.04
C GLU A 559 -11.61 -10.49 9.34
N LEU A 560 -10.49 -9.81 9.62
CA LEU A 560 -9.17 -10.20 9.12
C LEU A 560 -8.86 -11.67 9.47
N ALA A 561 -9.04 -12.08 10.72
CA ALA A 561 -8.83 -13.46 11.15
C ALA A 561 -9.75 -14.47 10.43
N ILE A 562 -11.01 -14.13 10.19
CA ILE A 562 -11.97 -15.01 9.50
C ILE A 562 -11.57 -15.19 8.04
N ASN A 563 -11.29 -14.09 7.33
CA ASN A 563 -10.90 -14.14 5.92
C ASN A 563 -9.52 -14.80 5.74
N THR A 564 -8.59 -14.61 6.68
CA THR A 564 -7.32 -15.35 6.69
C THR A 564 -7.54 -16.86 6.89
N LEU A 565 -8.48 -17.26 7.76
CA LEU A 565 -8.81 -18.68 7.92
C LEU A 565 -9.38 -19.26 6.63
N GLU A 566 -10.33 -18.57 5.98
CA GLU A 566 -10.94 -18.99 4.70
C GLU A 566 -9.86 -19.20 3.62
N LEU A 567 -8.95 -18.23 3.46
CA LEU A 567 -7.81 -18.33 2.54
C LEU A 567 -7.00 -19.62 2.75
N ILE A 568 -6.64 -19.94 4.00
CA ILE A 568 -5.77 -21.08 4.29
C ILE A 568 -6.54 -22.40 4.13
N GLU A 569 -7.81 -22.46 4.56
CA GLU A 569 -8.65 -23.66 4.47
C GLU A 569 -8.97 -24.04 3.02
N ASP A 570 -9.24 -23.06 2.15
CA ASP A 570 -9.65 -23.29 0.76
C ASP A 570 -8.47 -23.58 -0.17
N CYS A 571 -7.24 -23.38 0.31
CA CYS A 571 -6.03 -23.72 -0.42
C CYS A 571 -5.82 -25.24 -0.47
N GLU A 572 -5.62 -25.80 -1.66
CA GLU A 572 -5.49 -27.25 -1.89
C GLU A 572 -4.11 -27.84 -1.51
N CYS A 573 -3.15 -27.01 -1.07
CA CYS A 573 -1.83 -27.48 -0.65
C CYS A 573 -1.88 -28.24 0.69
N GLU A 574 -0.93 -29.14 0.91
CA GLU A 574 -0.85 -29.95 2.13
C GLU A 574 -0.12 -29.22 3.26
N ASP A 575 1.10 -28.76 2.99
CA ASP A 575 2.01 -28.21 4.02
C ASP A 575 2.09 -26.68 4.02
N GLY A 576 1.84 -26.06 2.86
CA GLY A 576 1.95 -24.61 2.65
C GLY A 576 2.35 -24.30 1.20
N CYS A 577 2.00 -23.12 0.69
CA CYS A 577 2.44 -22.68 -0.63
C CYS A 577 2.34 -21.14 -0.78
N PRO A 578 2.86 -20.57 -1.89
CA PRO A 578 2.69 -19.15 -2.25
C PRO A 578 1.26 -18.63 -2.26
N SER A 579 0.26 -19.50 -2.42
CA SER A 579 -1.16 -19.12 -2.42
C SER A 579 -1.80 -19.05 -1.03
N CYS A 580 -1.07 -19.33 0.06
CA CYS A 580 -1.62 -19.26 1.41
C CYS A 580 -0.64 -18.68 2.44
N ILE A 581 0.33 -19.46 2.88
CA ILE A 581 1.14 -19.15 4.08
C ILE A 581 2.59 -18.76 3.77
N TYR A 582 3.02 -18.76 2.50
CA TYR A 582 4.37 -18.32 2.16
C TYR A 582 4.44 -16.80 2.02
N SER A 583 5.55 -16.25 2.46
CA SER A 583 5.89 -14.85 2.31
C SER A 583 7.19 -14.71 1.50
N PRO A 584 7.19 -13.91 0.43
CA PRO A 584 8.41 -13.58 -0.29
C PRO A 584 9.34 -12.65 0.52
N LYS A 585 8.90 -12.16 1.68
CA LYS A 585 9.68 -11.34 2.61
C LYS A 585 10.28 -12.13 3.78
N CYS A 586 10.03 -13.45 3.85
CA CYS A 586 10.47 -14.23 4.99
C CYS A 586 11.99 -14.43 4.96
N GLY A 587 12.74 -13.75 5.84
CA GLY A 587 14.20 -13.91 5.93
C GLY A 587 14.67 -15.29 6.38
N ASN A 588 13.75 -16.11 6.92
CA ASN A 588 14.00 -17.51 7.29
C ASN A 588 13.61 -18.49 6.17
N ASN A 589 13.47 -18.02 4.93
CA ASN A 589 13.14 -18.85 3.76
C ASN A 589 11.85 -19.68 3.94
N ASN A 590 10.86 -19.12 4.62
CA ASN A 590 9.58 -19.78 4.91
C ASN A 590 9.71 -21.06 5.77
N GLU A 591 10.71 -21.12 6.66
CA GLU A 591 10.89 -22.22 7.61
C GLU A 591 11.11 -21.69 9.04
N PRO A 592 10.46 -22.29 10.07
CA PRO A 592 9.40 -23.30 9.98
C PRO A 592 8.05 -22.69 9.57
N LEU A 593 7.18 -23.50 8.94
CA LEU A 593 5.77 -23.19 8.68
C LEU A 593 4.91 -24.44 8.84
N ASP A 594 3.74 -24.30 9.49
CA ASP A 594 2.77 -25.40 9.64
C ASP A 594 1.33 -24.89 9.39
N LYS A 595 0.79 -25.27 8.22
CA LYS A 595 -0.57 -24.91 7.80
C LYS A 595 -1.66 -25.43 8.75
N LYS A 596 -1.52 -26.66 9.25
CA LYS A 596 -2.54 -27.30 10.10
C LYS A 596 -2.56 -26.68 11.48
N ALA A 597 -1.39 -26.27 11.99
CA ALA A 597 -1.27 -25.50 13.21
C ALA A 597 -1.92 -24.12 13.06
N ALA A 598 -1.64 -23.42 11.96
CA ALA A 598 -2.24 -22.12 11.66
C ALA A 598 -3.77 -22.18 11.61
N ILE A 599 -4.34 -23.16 10.91
CA ILE A 599 -5.80 -23.41 10.88
C ILE A 599 -6.34 -23.66 12.30
N THR A 600 -5.61 -24.43 13.13
CA THR A 600 -6.05 -24.72 14.51
C THR A 600 -6.08 -23.45 15.37
N ILE A 601 -5.08 -22.57 15.23
CA ILE A 601 -5.00 -21.28 15.92
C ILE A 601 -6.13 -20.35 15.46
N LEU A 602 -6.30 -20.15 14.16
CA LEU A 602 -7.32 -19.26 13.59
C LEU A 602 -8.76 -19.75 13.84
N ARG A 603 -9.01 -21.07 13.85
CA ARG A 603 -10.31 -21.62 14.27
C ARG A 603 -10.62 -21.32 15.73
N ALA A 604 -9.61 -21.35 16.61
CA ALA A 604 -9.81 -20.95 18.00
C ALA A 604 -10.14 -19.46 18.12
N LEU A 605 -9.51 -18.63 17.27
CA LEU A 605 -9.77 -17.20 17.17
C LEU A 605 -11.16 -16.87 16.59
N LYS A 606 -11.74 -17.73 15.74
CA LYS A 606 -13.11 -17.58 15.19
C LYS A 606 -14.21 -18.02 16.16
N ALA A 607 -13.95 -18.98 17.04
CA ALA A 607 -15.00 -19.64 17.82
C ALA A 607 -15.66 -18.72 18.87
N HIS A 608 -16.93 -18.36 18.68
CA HIS A 608 -17.74 -17.67 19.69
C HIS A 608 -17.74 -18.43 21.03
N PRO A 609 -17.52 -17.78 22.18
CA PRO A 609 -17.93 -18.37 23.45
C PRO A 609 -19.45 -18.59 23.39
N LYS A 610 -19.88 -19.85 23.51
CA LYS A 610 -21.28 -20.19 23.76
C LYS A 610 -21.77 -19.30 24.91
N ARG A 611 -22.82 -18.51 24.68
CA ARG A 611 -23.60 -17.87 25.75
C ARG A 611 -24.12 -18.98 26.68
N THR A 612 -23.41 -19.29 27.75
CA THR A 612 -23.96 -20.02 28.89
C THR A 612 -24.75 -19.03 29.75
N ALA A 613 -25.93 -18.66 29.27
CA ALA A 613 -26.96 -18.13 30.15
C ALA A 613 -27.52 -19.32 30.95
N LYS A 614 -26.89 -19.66 32.08
CA LYS A 614 -27.60 -20.38 33.14
C LYS A 614 -28.62 -19.40 33.71
N ALA A 615 -29.87 -19.55 33.27
CA ALA A 615 -31.01 -18.97 33.97
C ALA A 615 -30.98 -19.50 35.40
N VAL A 616 -30.66 -18.62 36.36
CA VAL A 616 -30.91 -18.87 37.77
C VAL A 616 -32.42 -18.79 37.93
N GLN A 617 -33.06 -19.95 38.05
CA GLN A 617 -34.40 -20.07 38.62
C GLN A 617 -34.36 -19.46 40.03
N GLN A 618 -35.03 -18.34 40.22
CA GLN A 618 -35.52 -17.95 41.53
C GLN A 618 -36.75 -18.79 41.83
N ASP A 619 -36.52 -19.92 42.52
CA ASP A 619 -37.54 -20.48 43.40
C ASP A 619 -37.79 -19.50 44.56
N GLY A 620 -39.07 -19.27 44.82
CA GLY A 620 -39.54 -18.16 45.64
C GLY A 620 -39.44 -18.34 47.15
N LYS A 621 -40.07 -17.39 47.85
CA LYS A 621 -40.92 -17.63 49.02
C LYS A 621 -41.54 -16.32 49.51
N THR A 622 -42.87 -16.38 49.64
CA THR A 622 -43.80 -15.62 50.51
C THR A 622 -43.86 -14.11 50.38
#